data_AF-A0A413RLS9-F1
#
_entry.id   AF-A0A413RLS9-F1
#
_cell.length_a   1.000
_cell.length_b   1.000
_cell.length_c   1.000
_cell.angle_alpha   90.00
_cell.angle_beta   90.00
_cell.angle_gamma   90.00
#
_symmetry.space_group_name_H-M   'P 1'
#
loop_
_entity.id
_entity.type
_entity.pdbx_description
1 polymer ?
#
loop_
_entity_poly.entity_id
_entity_poly.type
_entity_poly.pdbx_seq_one_letter_code
_entity_poly.pdbx_strand_id
1 'polypeptide(L)'
;MTFATTFLIETPEQERARLAEFPAGSINHALSTLPVLITDPLEGLLIRLPAIVDRGPLTIVVVPVRRLTCTSLTAEELRRRHGGYWKCVVVASEDPRYPVGGHNLSVSETRLVRGEQIRIGL
;
A
#
# COMPACT_ATOMS: atom_id res chain seq x y z
N MET A 1 -31.20 20.18 -1.12
CA MET A 1 -30.66 19.34 -0.02
C MET A 1 -29.26 18.94 -0.40
N THR A 2 -28.25 19.47 0.30
CA THR A 2 -26.83 19.27 -0.02
C THR A 2 -26.30 18.18 0.89
N PHE A 3 -26.06 16.98 0.35
CA PHE A 3 -25.42 15.90 1.11
C PHE A 3 -23.93 16.22 1.21
N ALA A 4 -23.49 16.73 2.38
CA ALA A 4 -22.08 16.89 2.68
C ALA A 4 -21.52 15.52 3.09
N THR A 5 -20.94 14.80 2.14
CA THR A 5 -20.23 13.56 2.46
C THR A 5 -18.90 13.91 3.13
N THR A 6 -18.88 13.94 4.46
CA THR A 6 -17.65 14.08 5.24
C THR A 6 -16.88 12.75 5.16
N PHE A 7 -16.08 12.57 4.13
CA PHE A 7 -15.05 11.53 4.14
C PHE A 7 -13.94 12.01 5.10
N LEU A 8 -13.91 11.46 6.32
CA LEU A 8 -12.75 11.59 7.20
C LEU A 8 -11.63 10.72 6.62
N ILE A 9 -10.79 11.30 5.78
CA ILE A 9 -9.57 10.66 5.29
C ILE A 9 -8.56 10.74 6.44
N GLU A 10 -8.07 9.58 6.91
CA GLU A 10 -7.01 9.48 7.92
C GLU A 10 -5.79 10.28 7.46
N THR A 11 -5.25 11.18 8.31
CA THR A 11 -4.01 11.89 7.97
C THR A 11 -2.81 10.94 8.04
N PRO A 12 -1.69 11.23 7.35
CA PRO A 12 -0.47 10.41 7.45
C PRO A 12 0.01 10.17 8.89
N GLU A 13 -0.18 11.14 9.78
CA GLU A 13 0.17 11.06 11.20
C GLU A 13 -0.76 10.10 11.96
N GLN A 14 -2.06 10.16 11.69
CA GLN A 14 -3.04 9.24 12.26
C GLN A 14 -2.78 7.81 11.80
N GLU A 15 -2.50 7.62 10.50
CA GLU A 15 -2.15 6.31 9.94
C GLU A 15 -0.90 5.76 10.60
N ARG A 16 0.12 6.61 10.78
CA ARG A 16 1.37 6.24 11.44
C ARG A 16 1.15 5.81 12.89
N ALA A 17 0.37 6.56 13.65
CA ALA A 17 0.06 6.24 15.04
C ALA A 17 -0.64 4.87 15.14
N ARG A 18 -1.66 4.64 14.31
CA ARG A 18 -2.39 3.37 14.24
C ARG A 18 -1.48 2.20 13.87
N LEU A 19 -0.55 2.38 12.92
CA LEU A 19 0.40 1.33 12.54
C LEU A 19 1.44 1.04 13.63
N ALA A 20 1.79 2.04 14.43
CA ALA A 20 2.74 1.89 15.54
C ALA A 20 2.18 1.09 16.72
N GLU A 21 0.84 0.98 16.85
CA GLU A 21 0.18 0.14 17.86
C GLU A 21 0.46 -1.36 17.66
N PHE A 22 0.84 -1.78 16.45
CA PHE A 22 1.21 -3.16 16.18
C PHE A 22 2.56 -3.51 16.83
N PRO A 23 2.75 -4.76 17.27
CA PRO A 23 3.98 -5.16 17.95
C PRO A 23 5.21 -4.99 17.07
N ALA A 24 6.34 -4.65 17.71
CA ALA A 24 7.64 -4.60 17.05
C ALA A 24 7.96 -5.94 16.38
N GLY A 25 8.48 -5.88 15.15
CA GLY A 25 8.69 -7.04 14.29
C GLY A 25 7.52 -7.34 13.33
N SER A 26 6.34 -6.74 13.52
CA SER A 26 5.26 -6.86 12.53
C SER A 26 5.51 -5.97 11.30
N ILE A 27 4.98 -6.39 10.14
CA ILE A 27 4.99 -5.60 8.90
C ILE A 27 4.38 -4.21 9.12
N ASN A 28 3.27 -4.12 9.86
CA ASN A 28 2.58 -2.87 10.11
C ASN A 28 3.44 -1.91 10.95
N HIS A 29 4.08 -2.42 12.00
CA HIS A 29 5.00 -1.63 12.81
C HIS A 29 6.17 -1.12 11.97
N ALA A 30 6.76 -1.96 11.11
CA ALA A 30 7.82 -1.54 10.20
C ALA A 30 7.35 -0.48 9.18
N LEU A 31 6.12 -0.56 8.68
CA LEU A 31 5.55 0.47 7.80
C LEU A 31 5.29 1.80 8.55
N SER A 32 5.02 1.76 9.85
CA SER A 32 4.85 2.97 10.68
C SER A 32 6.12 3.83 10.75
N THR A 33 7.29 3.24 10.56
CA THR A 33 8.56 3.98 10.62
C THR A 33 8.94 4.61 9.29
N LEU A 34 8.25 4.27 8.21
CA LEU A 34 8.55 4.76 6.86
C LEU A 34 7.69 5.98 6.49
N PRO A 35 8.28 6.98 5.80
CA PRO A 35 7.53 8.14 5.32
C PRO A 35 6.59 7.76 4.17
N VAL A 36 5.47 8.48 4.06
CA VAL A 36 4.62 8.43 2.87
C VAL A 36 5.31 9.21 1.75
N LEU A 37 5.60 8.55 0.63
CA LEU A 37 6.34 9.08 -0.50
C LEU A 37 5.45 9.40 -1.70
N ILE A 38 4.38 8.64 -1.90
CA ILE A 38 3.47 8.77 -3.04
C ILE A 38 2.12 9.29 -2.54
N THR A 39 1.77 10.49 -2.99
CA THR A 39 0.46 11.13 -2.71
C THR A 39 -0.46 11.14 -3.94
N ASP A 40 0.09 10.81 -5.11
CA ASP A 40 -0.64 10.72 -6.37
C ASP A 40 -1.53 9.46 -6.44
N PRO A 41 -2.50 9.42 -7.37
CA PRO A 41 -3.25 8.20 -7.64
C PRO A 41 -2.31 7.01 -7.96
N LEU A 42 -2.46 5.92 -7.22
CA LEU A 42 -1.56 4.75 -7.31
C LEU A 42 -1.72 3.94 -8.59
N GLU A 43 -2.86 4.05 -9.27
CA GLU A 43 -3.19 3.23 -10.42
C GLU A 43 -2.21 3.46 -11.57
N GLY A 44 -1.64 2.37 -12.10
CA GLY A 44 -0.70 2.42 -13.23
C GLY A 44 0.72 2.89 -12.87
N LEU A 45 1.00 3.27 -11.62
CA LEU A 45 2.35 3.66 -11.22
C LEU A 45 3.28 2.45 -11.10
N LEU A 46 4.53 2.63 -11.53
CA LEU A 46 5.61 1.69 -11.23
C LEU A 46 6.13 1.97 -9.83
N ILE A 47 5.93 1.03 -8.91
CA ILE A 47 6.27 1.21 -7.49
C ILE A 47 7.21 0.10 -7.05
N ARG A 48 8.40 0.49 -6.59
CA ARG A 48 9.29 -0.39 -5.82
C ARG A 48 8.77 -0.50 -4.41
N LEU A 49 8.41 -1.72 -3.99
CA LEU A 49 7.93 -1.95 -2.63
C LEU A 49 9.06 -1.73 -1.62
N PRO A 50 8.78 -1.18 -0.43
CA PRO A 50 9.78 -1.08 0.62
C PRO A 50 10.27 -2.47 1.02
N ALA A 51 11.58 -2.58 1.28
CA ALA A 51 12.18 -3.74 1.90
C ALA A 51 11.68 -3.82 3.35
N ILE A 52 10.92 -4.87 3.66
CA ILE A 52 10.39 -5.10 5.01
C ILE A 52 11.18 -6.24 5.62
N VAL A 53 11.46 -6.10 6.92
CA VAL A 53 12.44 -6.87 7.71
C VAL A 53 12.38 -8.40 7.46
N ASP A 54 11.20 -8.98 7.26
CA ASP A 54 11.03 -10.43 7.06
C ASP A 54 11.27 -10.94 5.63
N ARG A 55 11.47 -10.06 4.66
CA ARG A 55 11.59 -10.45 3.23
C ARG A 55 12.98 -10.26 2.65
N GLY A 56 13.94 -9.81 3.46
CA GLY A 56 15.29 -9.50 3.01
C GLY A 56 15.33 -8.26 2.09
N PRO A 57 16.51 -7.90 1.56
CA PRO A 57 16.71 -6.71 0.73
C PRO A 57 16.19 -6.88 -0.72
N LEU A 58 15.36 -7.90 -0.98
CA LEU A 58 14.95 -8.27 -2.32
C LEU A 58 14.03 -7.21 -2.93
N THR A 59 14.39 -6.78 -4.13
CA THR A 59 13.64 -5.76 -4.86
C THR A 59 12.40 -6.38 -5.50
N ILE A 60 11.23 -5.79 -5.25
CA ILE A 60 9.98 -6.14 -5.93
C ILE A 60 9.38 -4.84 -6.49
N VAL A 61 9.17 -4.80 -7.80
CA VAL A 61 8.52 -3.70 -8.51
C VAL A 61 7.17 -4.17 -9.00
N VAL A 62 6.14 -3.38 -8.68
CA VAL A 62 4.76 -3.71 -9.00
C VAL A 62 4.06 -2.55 -9.69
N VAL A 63 2.99 -2.87 -10.42
CA VAL A 63 2.03 -1.91 -10.96
C VAL A 63 0.68 -2.16 -10.32
N PRO A 64 0.12 -1.22 -9.53
CA PRO A 64 -1.24 -1.32 -9.02
C PRO A 64 -2.25 -1.24 -10.18
N VAL A 65 -3.08 -2.27 -10.34
CA VAL A 65 -4.04 -2.37 -11.46
C VAL A 65 -5.50 -2.27 -11.01
N ARG A 66 -5.81 -2.63 -9.76
CA ARG A 66 -7.18 -2.57 -9.26
C ARG A 66 -7.22 -2.46 -7.75
N ARG A 67 -7.96 -1.48 -7.23
CA ARG A 67 -8.26 -1.41 -5.80
C ARG A 67 -9.29 -2.49 -5.43
N LEU A 68 -8.97 -3.27 -4.41
CA LEU A 68 -9.85 -4.26 -3.79
C LEU A 68 -10.67 -3.55 -2.72
N THR A 69 -11.94 -3.32 -2.99
CA THR A 69 -12.89 -2.83 -1.99
C THR A 69 -13.48 -4.01 -1.23
N CYS A 70 -13.34 -4.03 0.10
CA CYS A 70 -14.19 -4.88 0.92
C CYS A 70 -15.60 -4.28 0.90
N THR A 71 -16.53 -4.95 0.22
CA THR A 71 -17.93 -4.54 0.05
C THR A 71 -18.81 -4.87 1.27
N SER A 72 -18.27 -5.56 2.28
CA SER A 72 -19.01 -6.06 3.44
C SER A 72 -18.78 -5.28 4.75
N LEU A 73 -18.23 -4.07 4.67
CA LEU A 73 -17.91 -3.27 5.86
C LEU A 73 -19.07 -2.36 6.24
N THR A 74 -19.35 -2.29 7.53
CA THR A 74 -20.32 -1.36 8.11
C THR A 74 -19.91 0.10 7.89
N ALA A 75 -20.85 1.04 7.98
CA ALA A 75 -20.56 2.47 7.85
C ALA A 75 -19.49 2.98 8.83
N GLU A 76 -19.35 2.34 10.00
CA GLU A 76 -18.32 2.66 10.99
C GLU A 76 -16.94 2.13 10.58
N GLU A 77 -16.85 0.91 10.03
CA GLU A 77 -15.62 0.36 9.46
C GLU A 77 -15.20 1.08 8.16
N LEU A 78 -16.18 1.60 7.40
CA LEU A 78 -15.95 2.50 6.28
C LEU A 78 -15.43 3.88 6.73
N ARG A 79 -15.86 4.38 7.89
CA ARG A 79 -15.34 5.61 8.52
C ARG A 79 -13.94 5.45 9.10
N ARG A 80 -13.56 4.23 9.53
CA ARG A 80 -12.22 3.92 10.04
C ARG A 80 -11.17 3.63 8.96
N ARG A 81 -11.52 3.76 7.67
CA ARG A 81 -10.87 3.03 6.58
C ARG A 81 -9.34 3.03 6.69
N HIS A 82 -8.86 1.89 7.15
CA HIS A 82 -7.53 1.36 6.89
C HIS A 82 -7.23 1.46 5.40
N GLY A 83 -5.96 1.74 5.04
CA GLY A 83 -5.52 1.70 3.65
C GLY A 83 -6.05 0.44 2.95
N GLY A 84 -6.66 0.61 1.78
CA GLY A 84 -7.28 -0.49 1.04
C GLY A 84 -6.22 -1.47 0.55
N TYR A 85 -6.64 -2.59 -0.02
CA TYR A 85 -5.71 -3.47 -0.74
C TYR A 85 -5.79 -3.18 -2.23
N TRP A 86 -4.68 -3.39 -2.91
CA TRP A 86 -4.57 -3.30 -4.36
C TRP A 86 -4.14 -4.65 -4.90
N LYS A 87 -4.77 -5.04 -6.01
CA LYS A 87 -4.23 -6.04 -6.90
C LYS A 87 -3.14 -5.37 -7.73
N CYS A 88 -1.93 -5.89 -7.64
CA CYS A 88 -0.75 -5.38 -8.32
C CYS A 88 -0.14 -6.46 -9.20
N VAL A 89 0.32 -6.10 -10.39
CA VAL A 89 1.08 -6.98 -11.28
C VAL A 89 2.57 -6.82 -10.97
N VAL A 90 3.29 -7.93 -10.83
CA VAL A 90 4.75 -7.90 -10.66
C VAL A 90 5.41 -7.69 -12.02
N VAL A 91 6.22 -6.64 -12.15
CA VAL A 91 6.94 -6.31 -13.38
C VAL A 91 8.45 -6.54 -13.28
N ALA A 92 9.00 -6.51 -12.08
CA ALA A 92 10.37 -6.94 -11.79
C ALA A 92 10.43 -7.50 -10.35
N SER A 93 11.20 -8.56 -10.13
CA SER A 93 11.37 -9.14 -8.80
C SER A 93 12.67 -9.93 -8.71
N GLU A 94 13.40 -9.73 -7.61
CA GLU A 94 14.53 -10.57 -7.18
C GLU A 94 14.08 -11.69 -6.24
N ASP A 95 12.81 -11.67 -5.81
CA ASP A 95 12.23 -12.69 -4.93
C ASP A 95 11.66 -13.86 -5.76
N PRO A 96 12.18 -15.09 -5.61
CA PRO A 96 11.71 -16.25 -6.36
C PRO A 96 10.25 -16.63 -6.03
N ARG A 97 9.69 -16.14 -4.91
CA ARG A 97 8.27 -16.33 -4.56
C ARG A 97 7.34 -15.52 -5.46
N TYR A 98 7.87 -14.50 -6.14
CA TYR A 98 7.10 -13.55 -6.93
C TYR A 98 7.75 -13.35 -8.31
N PRO A 99 7.79 -14.38 -9.17
CA PRO A 99 8.43 -14.26 -10.46
C PRO A 99 7.66 -13.30 -11.39
N VAL A 100 8.40 -12.69 -12.32
CA VAL A 100 7.84 -11.84 -13.37
C VAL A 100 7.05 -12.71 -14.35
N GLY A 101 5.92 -12.21 -14.86
CA GLY A 101 5.17 -12.88 -15.94
C GLY A 101 3.77 -13.40 -15.59
N GLY A 102 3.03 -12.70 -14.73
CA GLY A 102 1.58 -12.96 -14.54
C GLY A 102 1.13 -13.15 -13.10
N HIS A 103 2.03 -13.07 -12.13
CA HIS A 103 1.66 -13.11 -10.72
C HIS A 103 1.05 -11.79 -10.28
N ASN A 104 -0.13 -11.89 -9.69
CA ASN A 104 -0.81 -10.78 -9.04
C ASN A 104 -0.54 -10.84 -7.54
N LEU A 105 -0.11 -9.71 -6.97
CA LEU A 105 0.03 -9.54 -5.53
C LEU A 105 -1.12 -8.73 -4.97
N SER A 106 -1.57 -9.10 -3.79
CA SER A 106 -2.38 -8.21 -2.96
C SER A 106 -1.44 -7.40 -2.08
N VAL A 107 -1.42 -6.08 -2.25
CA VAL A 107 -0.55 -5.16 -1.51
C VAL A 107 -1.41 -4.12 -0.82
N SER A 108 -1.14 -3.84 0.45
CA SER A 108 -1.83 -2.76 1.16
C SER A 108 -1.43 -1.39 0.59
N GLU A 109 -2.38 -0.48 0.52
CA GLU A 109 -2.20 0.90 0.10
C GLU A 109 -1.13 1.59 0.95
N THR A 110 -1.16 1.37 2.27
CA THR A 110 -0.11 1.78 3.22
C THR A 110 1.29 1.41 2.76
N ARG A 111 1.48 0.21 2.21
CA ARG A 111 2.78 -0.25 1.70
C ARG A 111 3.14 0.36 0.36
N LEU A 112 2.15 0.57 -0.52
CA LEU A 112 2.35 1.20 -1.82
C LEU A 112 2.75 2.67 -1.69
N VAL A 113 2.06 3.45 -0.86
CA VAL A 113 2.33 4.88 -0.70
C VAL A 113 3.69 5.16 -0.05
N ARG A 114 4.28 4.17 0.62
CA ARG A 114 5.63 4.21 1.21
C ARG A 114 6.71 3.59 0.30
N GLY A 115 6.31 3.10 -0.87
CA GLY A 115 7.22 2.63 -1.90
C GLY A 115 7.85 3.77 -2.68
N GLU A 116 8.83 3.44 -3.50
CA GLU A 116 9.49 4.41 -4.38
C GLU A 116 8.87 4.34 -5.78
N GLN A 117 8.41 5.48 -6.29
CA GLN A 117 7.91 5.59 -7.65
C GLN A 117 9.09 5.56 -8.64
N ILE A 118 9.09 4.58 -9.54
CA ILE A 118 10.07 4.48 -10.62
C ILE A 118 9.53 5.24 -11.83
N ARG A 119 10.33 6.16 -12.35
CA ARG A 119 10.05 6.85 -13.63
C ARG A 119 10.96 6.27 -14.69
N ILE A 120 10.38 5.79 -15.78
CA ILE A 120 11.14 5.38 -16.96
C ILE A 120 11.29 6.65 -17.81
N GLY A 121 12.51 7.17 -17.92
CA GLY A 121 12.83 8.21 -18.89
C GLY A 121 12.86 7.62 -20.29
N LEU A 122 12.08 8.19 -21.20
CA LEU A 122 12.19 7.98 -22.65
C LEU A 122 13.12 9.04 -23.25
#